data_AF-A0A6M8VJI2-F1
#
_entry.id   AF-A0A6M8VJI2-F1
#
_cell.length_a   1.000
_cell.length_b   1.000
_cell.length_c   1.000
_cell.angle_alpha   90.00
_cell.angle_beta   90.00
_cell.angle_gamma   90.00
#
_symmetry.space_group_name_H-M   'P 1'
#
loop_
_entity.id
_entity.type
_entity.pdbx_description
1 polymer ?
#
loop_
_entity_poly.entity_id
_entity_poly.type
_entity_poly.pdbx_seq_one_letter_code
_entity_poly.pdbx_strand_id
1 'polypeptide(L)'
;MRDQESKDEPFFSHSEKTKQSNHDPLFDSRQPPREEPDPRIRLAAFAVMVICSLFFIEWGIQKYREYQAVQAVKEMIADLEESVEASAAQLRANAERNRREAERQRLALREQRASTNQGKWLSKNCSDWRRTYNDLKAATAKREMQRHCRLYERYLETGIANTPVN
;
A
#
# COMPACT_ATOMS: atom_id res chain seq x y z
N MET A 1 -10.98 5.23 -14.11
CA MET A 1 -11.09 6.70 -14.18
C MET A 1 -9.66 7.21 -14.13
N ARG A 2 -9.26 7.98 -15.14
CA ARG A 2 -7.88 8.23 -15.53
C ARG A 2 -7.60 9.68 -15.15
N ASP A 3 -6.96 9.88 -14.01
CA ASP A 3 -6.66 11.22 -13.52
C ASP A 3 -5.51 11.81 -14.33
N GLN A 4 -5.81 12.89 -15.05
CA GLN A 4 -4.88 13.72 -15.78
C GLN A 4 -4.07 14.53 -14.77
N GLU A 5 -2.85 14.11 -14.48
CA GLU A 5 -1.92 14.92 -13.70
C GLU A 5 -1.33 16.01 -14.61
N SER A 6 -1.74 17.24 -14.28
CA SER A 6 -1.40 18.50 -14.92
C SER A 6 0.11 18.71 -14.98
N LYS A 7 0.66 18.81 -16.20
CA LYS A 7 1.98 19.37 -16.45
C LYS A 7 1.91 20.88 -16.22
N ASP A 8 2.24 21.32 -15.01
CA ASP A 8 2.60 22.72 -14.77
C ASP A 8 4.01 22.95 -15.30
N GLU A 9 4.09 23.41 -16.55
CA GLU A 9 5.32 23.99 -17.09
C GLU A 9 5.63 25.30 -16.36
N PRO A 10 6.89 25.57 -15.96
CA PRO A 10 7.25 26.87 -15.41
C PRO A 10 7.10 27.94 -16.49
N PHE A 11 6.10 28.79 -16.28
CA PHE A 11 5.83 30.02 -17.03
C PHE A 11 7.08 30.93 -16.96
N PHE A 12 7.90 30.92 -18.02
CA PHE A 12 8.96 31.90 -18.20
C PHE A 12 8.30 33.25 -18.52
N SER A 13 8.12 34.04 -17.46
CA SER A 13 7.56 35.38 -17.54
C SER A 13 8.35 36.25 -18.53
N HIS A 14 7.57 36.96 -19.33
CA HIS A 14 7.92 37.90 -20.36
C HIS A 14 9.26 38.63 -20.19
N SER A 15 10.09 38.45 -21.22
CA SER A 15 11.14 39.36 -21.64
C SER A 15 10.58 40.78 -21.78
N GLU A 16 10.74 41.60 -20.74
CA GLU A 16 10.65 43.05 -20.87
C GLU A 16 11.87 43.54 -21.66
N LYS A 17 11.59 43.90 -22.91
CA LYS A 17 12.47 44.70 -23.77
C LYS A 17 12.72 46.04 -23.09
N THR A 18 13.77 46.13 -22.30
CA THR A 18 14.29 47.43 -21.85
C THR A 18 14.96 48.10 -23.05
N LYS A 19 14.32 49.17 -23.52
CA LYS A 19 14.80 50.09 -24.55
C LYS A 19 16.26 50.46 -24.28
N GLN A 20 17.13 50.02 -25.18
CA GLN A 20 18.52 50.43 -25.29
C GLN A 20 18.53 51.90 -25.75
N SER A 21 18.54 52.83 -24.79
CA SER A 21 18.88 54.23 -25.07
C SER A 21 20.37 54.29 -25.35
N ASN A 22 20.72 54.52 -26.62
CA ASN A 22 22.06 54.95 -27.02
C ASN A 22 22.37 56.30 -26.37
N HIS A 23 22.92 56.27 -25.17
CA HIS A 23 23.74 57.35 -24.65
C HIS A 23 25.18 56.89 -24.79
N ASP A 24 25.86 57.38 -25.82
CA ASP A 24 27.31 57.38 -25.85
C ASP A 24 27.79 58.14 -24.60
N PRO A 25 28.47 57.49 -23.64
CA PRO A 25 29.12 58.25 -22.60
C PRO A 25 30.25 59.01 -23.28
N LEU A 26 30.09 60.34 -23.36
CA LEU A 26 31.16 61.27 -23.63
C LEU A 26 32.28 60.93 -22.64
N PHE A 27 33.31 60.22 -23.10
CA PHE A 27 34.43 59.77 -22.28
C PHE A 27 35.18 61.01 -21.80
N ASP A 28 34.80 61.48 -20.61
CA ASP A 28 35.52 62.53 -19.90
C ASP A 28 36.92 61.97 -19.59
N SER A 29 37.90 62.42 -20.38
CA SER A 29 39.29 61.93 -20.35
C SER A 29 40.08 62.46 -19.14
N ARG A 30 39.38 62.89 -18.10
CA ARG A 30 39.93 63.24 -16.78
C ARG A 30 39.60 62.15 -15.78
N GLN A 31 40.03 60.92 -16.04
CA GLN A 31 40.20 59.97 -14.94
C GLN A 31 41.36 60.49 -14.08
N PRO A 32 41.14 60.83 -12.80
CA PRO A 32 42.24 61.11 -11.88
C PRO A 32 43.18 59.89 -11.86
N PRO A 33 44.49 60.10 -11.62
CA PRO A 33 45.46 59.01 -11.60
C PRO A 33 44.93 57.90 -10.69
N ARG A 34 44.77 56.69 -11.24
CA ARG A 34 44.34 55.53 -10.49
C ARG A 34 45.38 55.30 -9.40
N GLU A 35 45.05 55.67 -8.17
CA GLU A 35 45.82 55.28 -6.99
C GLU A 35 45.92 53.75 -7.02
N GLU A 36 47.14 53.25 -7.17
CA GLU A 36 47.36 51.81 -7.14
C GLU A 36 46.94 51.30 -5.76
N PRO A 37 45.98 50.35 -5.67
CA PRO A 37 45.53 49.86 -4.38
C PRO A 37 46.68 49.18 -3.65
N ASP A 38 46.82 49.51 -2.36
CA ASP A 38 47.84 48.99 -1.44
C ASP A 38 47.94 47.45 -1.58
N PRO A 39 49.15 46.87 -1.70
CA PRO A 39 49.35 45.42 -1.82
C PRO A 39 48.64 44.61 -0.73
N ARG A 40 48.43 45.15 0.47
CA ARG A 40 47.68 44.49 1.55
C ARG A 40 46.20 44.30 1.21
N ILE A 41 45.59 45.29 0.55
CA ILE A 41 44.20 45.24 0.09
C ILE A 41 44.06 44.19 -1.01
N ARG A 42 45.04 44.10 -1.92
CA ARG A 42 45.06 43.08 -2.97
C ARG A 42 45.10 41.66 -2.38
N LEU A 43 45.98 41.42 -1.39
CA LEU A 43 46.08 40.13 -0.70
C LEU A 43 44.79 39.76 0.04
N ALA A 44 44.18 40.72 0.74
CA ALA A 44 42.90 40.50 1.43
C ALA A 44 41.78 40.14 0.44
N ALA A 45 41.71 40.82 -0.71
CA ALA A 45 40.74 40.51 -1.76
C ALA A 45 40.93 39.09 -2.31
N PHE A 46 42.17 38.66 -2.57
CA PHE A 46 42.45 37.29 -3.00
C PHE A 46 42.06 36.26 -1.94
N ALA A 47 42.35 36.51 -0.66
CA ALA A 47 41.98 35.61 0.42
C ALA A 47 40.46 35.42 0.51
N VAL A 48 39.69 36.50 0.41
CA VAL A 48 38.21 36.43 0.41
C VAL A 48 37.71 35.65 -0.80
N MET A 49 38.24 35.90 -1.99
CA MET A 49 37.86 35.16 -3.21
C MET A 49 38.13 33.66 -3.09
N VAL A 50 39.26 33.26 -2.50
CA VAL A 50 39.59 31.86 -2.25
C VAL A 50 38.62 31.24 -1.25
N ILE A 51 38.35 31.92 -0.13
CA ILE A 51 37.41 31.44 0.90
C ILE A 51 36.01 31.26 0.32
N CYS A 52 35.51 32.24 -0.44
CA CYS A 52 34.21 32.14 -1.11
C CYS A 52 34.18 30.97 -2.10
N SER A 53 35.24 30.78 -2.88
CA SER A 53 35.34 29.67 -3.85
C SER A 53 35.29 28.31 -3.16
N LEU A 54 36.01 28.13 -2.05
CA LEU A 54 35.98 26.90 -1.26
C LEU A 54 34.59 26.61 -0.69
N PHE A 55 33.90 27.65 -0.20
CA PHE A 55 32.53 27.51 0.31
C PHE A 55 31.55 27.04 -0.77
N PHE A 56 31.63 27.58 -1.99
CA PHE A 56 30.80 27.12 -3.11
C PHE A 56 31.11 25.68 -3.54
N ILE A 57 32.38 25.27 -3.49
CA ILE A 57 32.79 23.88 -3.79
C ILE A 57 32.19 22.93 -2.75
N GLU A 58 32.32 23.23 -1.46
CA GLU A 58 31.76 22.40 -0.39
C GLU A 58 30.22 22.31 -0.48
N TRP A 59 29.55 23.43 -0.72
CA TRP A 59 28.10 23.47 -0.91
C TRP A 59 27.67 22.65 -2.14
N GLY A 60 28.41 22.76 -3.25
CA GLY A 60 28.17 21.99 -4.47
C GLY A 60 28.31 20.47 -4.24
N ILE A 61 29.34 20.05 -3.50
CA ILE A 61 29.56 18.64 -3.16
C ILE A 61 28.41 18.11 -2.28
N GLN A 62 27.96 18.86 -1.28
CA GLN A 62 26.84 18.47 -0.44
C GLN A 62 25.55 18.28 -1.26
N LYS A 63 25.22 19.25 -2.12
CA LYS A 63 24.05 19.16 -3.00
C LYS A 63 24.14 18.01 -3.98
N TYR A 64 25.32 17.75 -4.54
CA TYR A 64 25.53 16.62 -5.44
C TYR A 64 25.24 15.27 -4.78
N ARG A 65 25.67 15.09 -3.52
CA ARG A 65 25.38 13.87 -2.75
C ARG A 65 23.88 13.70 -2.48
N GLU A 66 23.17 14.77 -2.15
CA GLU A 66 21.71 14.74 -1.99
C GLU A 66 21.01 14.29 -3.28
N TYR A 67 21.43 14.83 -4.44
CA TYR A 67 20.88 14.43 -5.74
C TYR A 67 21.09 12.95 -6.04
N GLN A 68 22.29 12.42 -5.79
CA GLN A 68 22.56 10.99 -6.00
C GLN A 68 21.73 10.11 -5.07
N ALA A 69 21.58 10.49 -3.80
CA ALA A 69 20.77 9.75 -2.84
C ALA A 69 19.29 9.71 -3.26
N VAL A 70 18.73 10.84 -3.71
CA VAL A 70 17.36 10.91 -4.20
C VAL A 70 17.16 10.04 -5.44
N GLN A 71 18.14 9.99 -6.34
CA GLN A 71 18.04 9.14 -7.53
C GLN A 71 18.05 7.66 -7.19
N ALA A 72 18.95 7.22 -6.31
CA ALA A 72 18.99 5.83 -5.85
C ALA A 72 17.68 5.42 -5.16
N VAL A 73 17.10 6.31 -4.34
CA VAL A 73 15.81 6.06 -3.68
C VAL A 73 14.67 5.95 -4.70
N LYS A 74 14.66 6.77 -5.75
CA LYS A 74 13.62 6.68 -6.81
C LYS A 74 13.66 5.33 -7.53
N GLU A 75 14.84 4.84 -7.85
CA GLU A 75 15.00 3.53 -8.48
C GLU A 75 14.54 2.40 -7.55
N MET A 76 14.88 2.47 -6.25
CA MET A 76 14.39 1.50 -5.26
C MET A 76 12.87 1.54 -5.07
N ILE A 77 12.24 2.71 -5.09
CA ILE A 77 10.79 2.83 -4.96
C ILE A 77 10.10 2.18 -6.17
N ALA A 78 10.61 2.37 -7.39
CA ALA A 78 10.05 1.76 -8.59
C ALA A 78 10.13 0.22 -8.54
N ASP A 79 11.26 -0.34 -8.11
CA ASP A 79 11.42 -1.79 -7.94
C ASP A 79 10.53 -2.34 -6.82
N LEU A 80 10.40 -1.59 -5.72
CA LEU A 80 9.51 -1.95 -4.61
C LEU A 80 8.05 -2.00 -5.07
N GLU A 81 7.60 -1.03 -5.86
CA GLU A 81 6.22 -0.97 -6.36
C GLU A 81 5.88 -2.21 -7.19
N GLU A 82 6.75 -2.59 -8.14
CA GLU A 82 6.58 -3.82 -8.92
C GLU A 82 6.54 -5.07 -8.03
N SER A 83 7.44 -5.15 -7.04
CA SER A 83 7.49 -6.27 -6.10
C SER A 83 6.22 -6.38 -5.23
N VAL A 84 5.64 -5.24 -4.85
CA VAL A 84 4.43 -5.16 -4.03
C VAL A 84 3.22 -5.59 -4.85
N GLU A 85 3.11 -5.18 -6.11
CA GLU A 85 2.02 -5.61 -6.99
C GLU A 85 2.05 -7.13 -7.22
N ALA A 86 3.23 -7.68 -7.52
CA ALA A 86 3.41 -9.13 -7.68
C ALA A 86 3.05 -9.89 -6.39
N SER A 87 3.51 -9.39 -5.24
CA SER A 87 3.22 -9.97 -3.93
C SER A 87 1.73 -9.90 -3.60
N ALA A 88 1.06 -8.79 -3.91
CA ALA A 88 -0.37 -8.61 -3.70
C ALA A 88 -1.20 -9.57 -4.56
N ALA A 89 -0.81 -9.79 -5.83
CA ALA A 89 -1.44 -10.77 -6.70
C ALA A 89 -1.28 -12.21 -6.15
N GLN A 90 -0.08 -12.55 -5.68
CA GLN A 90 0.20 -13.86 -5.10
C GLN A 90 -0.59 -14.11 -3.80
N LEU A 91 -0.69 -13.08 -2.94
CA LEU A 91 -1.50 -13.15 -1.71
C LEU A 91 -2.98 -13.39 -2.01
N ARG A 92 -3.54 -12.74 -3.03
CA ARG A 92 -4.93 -12.96 -3.45
C ARG A 92 -5.14 -14.39 -3.96
N ALA A 93 -4.25 -14.88 -4.82
CA ALA A 93 -4.31 -16.25 -5.32
C ALA A 93 -4.21 -17.29 -4.19
N ASN A 94 -3.33 -17.06 -3.22
CA ASN A 94 -3.18 -17.92 -2.05
C ASN A 94 -4.41 -17.86 -1.13
N ALA A 95 -4.99 -16.69 -0.92
CA ALA A 95 -6.22 -16.54 -0.13
C ALA A 95 -7.39 -17.31 -0.75
N GLU A 96 -7.53 -17.29 -2.08
CA GLU A 96 -8.56 -18.07 -2.77
C GLU A 96 -8.34 -19.57 -2.66
N ARG A 97 -7.10 -20.04 -2.79
CA ARG A 97 -6.74 -21.46 -2.59
C ARG A 97 -7.06 -21.91 -1.18
N ASN A 98 -6.64 -21.14 -0.18
CA ASN A 98 -6.91 -21.43 1.23
C ASN A 98 -8.41 -21.50 1.53
N ARG A 99 -9.23 -20.63 0.92
CA ARG A 99 -10.70 -20.70 1.06
C ARG A 99 -11.25 -22.02 0.51
N ARG A 100 -10.85 -22.40 -0.70
CA ARG A 100 -11.28 -23.67 -1.32
C ARG A 100 -10.83 -24.88 -0.50
N GLU A 101 -9.62 -24.86 0.03
CA GLU A 101 -9.10 -25.94 0.88
C GLU A 101 -9.86 -26.00 2.21
N ALA A 102 -10.13 -24.87 2.85
CA ALA A 102 -10.93 -24.81 4.06
C ALA A 102 -12.36 -25.34 3.84
N GLU A 103 -12.98 -25.06 2.70
CA GLU A 103 -14.29 -25.62 2.34
C GLU A 103 -14.24 -27.13 2.16
N ARG A 104 -13.23 -27.65 1.46
CA ARG A 104 -13.02 -29.09 1.29
C ARG A 104 -12.81 -29.79 2.63
N GLN A 105 -11.99 -29.21 3.50
CA GLN A 105 -11.76 -29.74 4.84
C GLN A 105 -13.04 -29.74 5.68
N ARG A 106 -13.86 -28.68 5.60
CA ARG A 106 -15.16 -28.61 6.27
C ARG A 106 -16.12 -29.70 5.80
N LEU A 107 -16.18 -29.95 4.49
CA LEU A 107 -17.01 -31.02 3.92
C LEU A 107 -16.51 -32.40 4.36
N ALA A 108 -15.21 -32.66 4.29
CA ALA A 108 -14.61 -33.92 4.74
C ALA A 108 -14.88 -34.18 6.23
N LEU A 109 -14.77 -33.15 7.08
CA LEU A 109 -15.12 -33.26 8.51
C LEU A 109 -16.61 -33.55 8.73
N ARG A 110 -17.50 -32.92 7.95
CA ARG A 110 -18.94 -33.21 8.00
C ARG A 110 -19.24 -34.66 7.62
N GLU A 111 -18.62 -35.17 6.56
CA GLU A 111 -18.76 -36.57 6.13
C GLU A 111 -18.21 -37.54 7.17
N GLN A 112 -17.04 -37.24 7.74
CA GLN A 112 -16.46 -38.03 8.82
C GLN A 112 -17.41 -38.09 10.02
N ARG A 113 -17.94 -36.95 10.47
CA ARG A 113 -18.93 -36.89 11.57
C ARG A 113 -20.20 -37.65 11.25
N ALA A 114 -20.72 -37.53 10.03
CA ALA A 114 -21.90 -38.27 9.59
C ALA A 114 -21.69 -39.79 9.65
N SER A 115 -20.48 -40.28 9.39
CA SER A 115 -20.15 -41.71 9.41
C SER A 115 -19.93 -42.30 10.81
N THR A 116 -19.76 -41.46 11.84
CA THR A 116 -19.65 -41.90 13.24
C THR A 116 -20.94 -42.55 13.75
N ASN A 117 -20.84 -43.37 14.80
CA ASN A 117 -22.01 -43.99 15.44
C ASN A 117 -23.02 -42.93 15.93
N GLN A 118 -22.52 -41.83 16.50
CA GLN A 118 -23.36 -40.71 16.96
C GLN A 118 -24.07 -40.02 15.79
N GLY A 119 -23.34 -39.76 14.70
CA GLY A 119 -23.90 -39.15 13.49
C GLY A 119 -24.99 -40.02 12.86
N LYS A 120 -24.77 -41.33 12.77
CA LYS A 120 -25.77 -42.31 12.29
C LYS A 120 -27.00 -42.36 13.18
N TRP A 121 -26.83 -42.36 14.51
CA TRP A 121 -27.94 -42.35 15.46
C TRP A 121 -28.77 -41.06 15.34
N LEU A 122 -28.12 -39.89 15.26
CA LEU A 122 -28.80 -38.61 15.09
C LEU A 122 -29.54 -38.50 13.74
N SER A 123 -28.92 -38.97 12.65
CA SER A 123 -29.57 -38.93 11.33
C SER A 123 -30.81 -39.81 11.29
N LYS A 124 -30.75 -40.99 11.93
CA LYS A 124 -31.89 -41.89 12.08
C LYS A 124 -33.02 -41.22 12.87
N ASN A 125 -32.73 -40.62 14.03
CA ASN A 125 -33.75 -39.91 14.81
C ASN A 125 -34.43 -38.77 14.03
N CYS A 126 -33.66 -37.97 13.29
CA CYS A 126 -34.25 -36.93 12.43
C CYS A 126 -35.15 -37.55 11.35
N SER A 127 -34.73 -38.64 10.70
CA SER A 127 -35.56 -39.35 9.71
C SER A 127 -36.84 -39.92 10.32
N ASP A 128 -36.74 -40.54 11.50
CA ASP A 128 -37.88 -41.15 12.19
C ASP A 128 -38.92 -40.09 12.57
N TRP A 129 -38.49 -38.97 13.16
CA TRP A 129 -39.41 -37.86 13.46
C TRP A 129 -39.99 -37.18 12.21
N ARG A 130 -39.23 -37.13 11.12
CA ARG A 130 -39.75 -36.63 9.84
C ARG A 130 -40.86 -37.53 9.30
N ARG A 131 -40.72 -38.86 9.41
CA ARG A 131 -41.79 -39.81 9.05
C ARG A 131 -43.00 -39.64 9.96
N THR A 132 -42.80 -39.60 11.28
CA THR A 132 -43.88 -39.36 12.25
C THR A 132 -44.65 -38.07 11.97
N TYR A 133 -43.96 -36.98 11.60
CA TYR A 133 -44.63 -35.75 11.20
C TYR A 133 -45.42 -35.89 9.90
N ASN A 134 -44.89 -36.60 8.90
CA ASN A 134 -45.60 -36.84 7.65
C ASN A 134 -46.87 -37.67 7.85
N ASP A 135 -46.82 -38.65 8.76
CA ASP A 135 -47.94 -39.56 9.05
C ASP A 135 -49.01 -38.87 9.90
N LEU A 136 -48.61 -38.23 11.01
CA LEU A 136 -49.56 -37.64 11.98
C LEU A 136 -49.93 -36.19 11.68
N LYS A 137 -49.05 -35.43 11.02
CA LYS A 137 -49.16 -33.98 10.78
C LYS A 137 -49.44 -33.12 12.04
N ALA A 138 -49.15 -33.65 13.22
CA ALA A 138 -49.37 -32.97 14.49
C ALA A 138 -48.33 -31.87 14.76
N ALA A 139 -48.75 -30.81 15.47
CA ALA A 139 -47.86 -29.69 15.83
C ALA A 139 -46.71 -30.10 16.77
N THR A 140 -46.93 -31.11 17.61
CA THR A 140 -45.89 -31.70 18.48
C THR A 140 -44.86 -32.47 17.66
N ALA A 141 -45.30 -33.31 16.71
CA ALA A 141 -44.41 -34.03 15.81
C ALA A 141 -43.56 -33.08 14.95
N LYS A 142 -44.13 -31.95 14.50
CA LYS A 142 -43.36 -30.89 13.79
C LYS A 142 -42.25 -30.31 14.66
N ARG A 143 -42.54 -30.02 15.94
CA ARG A 143 -41.57 -29.46 16.89
C ARG A 143 -40.43 -30.43 17.18
N GLU A 144 -40.75 -31.69 17.44
CA GLU A 144 -39.72 -32.72 17.70
C GLU A 144 -38.89 -33.03 16.46
N MET A 145 -39.50 -33.10 15.27
CA MET A 145 -38.76 -33.20 14.00
C MET A 145 -37.76 -32.05 13.86
N GLN A 146 -38.18 -30.80 14.06
CA GLN A 146 -37.29 -29.66 13.97
C GLN A 146 -36.16 -29.73 15.01
N ARG A 147 -36.46 -30.15 16.24
CA ARG A 147 -35.47 -30.31 17.32
C ARG A 147 -34.41 -31.34 16.94
N HIS A 148 -34.81 -32.55 16.58
CA HIS A 148 -33.89 -33.65 16.28
C HIS A 148 -33.08 -33.40 15.00
N CYS A 149 -33.68 -32.82 13.97
CA CYS A 149 -32.94 -32.47 12.75
C CYS A 149 -31.94 -31.33 12.99
N ARG A 150 -32.28 -30.31 13.80
CA ARG A 150 -31.32 -29.27 14.19
C ARG A 150 -30.17 -29.81 15.03
N LEU A 151 -30.42 -30.78 15.91
CA LEU A 151 -29.37 -31.45 16.68
C LEU A 151 -28.39 -32.20 15.76
N TYR A 152 -28.91 -32.88 14.73
CA TYR A 152 -28.08 -33.54 13.72
C TYR A 152 -27.25 -32.52 12.92
N GLU A 153 -27.86 -31.47 12.39
CA GLU A 153 -27.16 -30.41 11.64
C GLU A 153 -26.06 -29.75 12.49
N ARG A 154 -26.38 -29.38 13.73
CA ARG A 154 -25.41 -28.81 14.67
C ARG A 154 -24.26 -29.77 14.93
N TYR A 155 -24.53 -31.06 15.11
CA TYR A 155 -23.50 -32.07 15.29
C TYR A 155 -22.58 -32.16 14.07
N LEU A 156 -23.12 -32.13 12.84
CA LEU A 156 -22.30 -32.09 11.62
C LEU A 156 -21.42 -30.84 11.57
N GLU A 157 -21.90 -29.70 12.05
CA GLU A 157 -21.18 -28.42 12.04
C GLU A 157 -20.10 -28.31 13.12
N THR A 158 -20.43 -28.65 14.36
CA THR A 158 -19.55 -28.39 15.52
C THR A 158 -18.87 -29.66 16.05
N GLY A 159 -19.41 -30.84 15.74
CA GLY A 159 -18.97 -32.11 16.33
C GLY A 159 -19.49 -32.34 17.76
N ILE A 160 -20.29 -31.42 18.31
CA ILE A 160 -20.81 -31.51 19.68
C ILE A 160 -22.24 -32.02 19.64
N ALA A 161 -22.47 -33.22 20.16
CA ALA A 161 -23.80 -33.73 20.39
C ALA A 161 -24.27 -33.27 21.78
N ASN A 162 -25.05 -32.19 21.83
CA ASN A 162 -25.80 -31.89 23.05
C ASN A 162 -26.92 -32.93 23.17
N THR A 163 -26.59 -34.08 23.76
CA THR A 163 -27.60 -34.97 24.31
C THR A 163 -28.23 -34.24 25.50
N PRO A 164 -29.56 -34.05 25.54
CA PRO A 164 -30.19 -33.58 26.76
C PRO A 164 -29.81 -34.57 27.87
N VAL A 165 -29.17 -34.06 28.92
CA VAL A 165 -28.93 -34.83 30.14
C VAL A 165 -30.33 -35.13 30.68
N ASN A 166 -30.70 -36.42 30.66
CA ASN A 166 -31.93 -36.91 31.25
C ASN A 166 -31.86 -36.84 32.77
#